data_AF-A0A7Z7VYX7-F1
#
_entry.id   AF-A0A7Z7VYX7-F1
#
_cell.length_a   1.000
_cell.length_b   1.000
_cell.length_c   1.000
_cell.angle_alpha   90.00
_cell.angle_beta   90.00
_cell.angle_gamma   90.00
#
_symmetry.space_group_name_H-M   'P 1'
#
loop_
_entity.id
_entity.type
_entity.pdbx_description
1 polymer ?
#
loop_
_entity_poly.entity_id
_entity_poly.type
_entity_poly.pdbx_seq_one_letter_code
_entity_poly.pdbx_strand_id
1 'polypeptide(L)'
;MKTIKNGFCIGVTIGVLISIFISMIFSHHEYHPTNPISTIGEWYYQNFTEAQIMLIMMILWGIIGILFQWGAKIFEYEDTSLTKRTLRHFSFMFLLFLPLACLAGWFPLKITAFVFFCHYL
;
A
#
# COMPACT_ATOMS: atom_id res chain seq x y z
N MET A 1 -8.71 10.28 -17.58
CA MET A 1 -9.74 9.61 -16.75
C MET A 1 -9.71 8.08 -16.87
N LYS A 2 -9.59 7.49 -18.07
CA LYS A 2 -9.57 6.02 -18.25
C LYS A 2 -8.42 5.34 -17.48
N THR A 3 -7.23 5.93 -17.50
CA THR A 3 -6.05 5.41 -16.79
C THR A 3 -6.25 5.35 -15.27
N ILE A 4 -6.65 6.47 -14.64
CA ILE A 4 -6.88 6.55 -13.18
C ILE A 4 -7.89 5.49 -12.70
N LYS A 5 -9.02 5.33 -13.40
CA LYS A 5 -10.02 4.31 -13.06
C LYS A 5 -9.43 2.90 -13.14
N ASN A 6 -8.66 2.61 -14.19
CA ASN A 6 -7.99 1.32 -14.33
C ASN A 6 -6.97 1.10 -13.21
N GLY A 7 -6.21 2.13 -12.81
CA GLY A 7 -5.23 2.03 -11.73
C GLY A 7 -5.87 1.73 -10.40
N PHE A 8 -6.97 2.43 -10.10
CA PHE A 8 -7.76 2.18 -8.92
C PHE A 8 -8.30 0.75 -8.89
N CYS A 9 -8.95 0.29 -9.96
CA CYS A 9 -9.50 -1.06 -10.03
C CYS A 9 -8.42 -2.14 -9.88
N ILE A 10 -7.29 -2.00 -10.58
CA ILE A 10 -6.16 -2.93 -10.47
C ILE A 10 -5.62 -2.96 -9.04
N GLY A 11 -5.44 -1.79 -8.41
CA GLY A 11 -4.99 -1.68 -7.03
C GLY A 11 -5.94 -2.39 -6.06
N VAL A 12 -7.24 -2.16 -6.18
CA VAL A 12 -8.26 -2.85 -5.38
C VAL A 12 -8.21 -4.36 -5.60
N THR A 13 -8.15 -4.83 -6.85
CA THR A 13 -8.10 -6.27 -7.15
C THR A 13 -6.87 -6.92 -6.50
N ILE A 14 -5.69 -6.32 -6.66
CA ILE A 14 -4.46 -6.84 -6.05
C ILE A 14 -4.56 -6.80 -4.53
N GLY A 15 -5.05 -5.69 -3.96
CA GLY A 15 -5.22 -5.52 -2.52
C GLY A 15 -6.13 -6.59 -1.90
N VAL A 16 -7.27 -6.88 -2.53
CA VAL A 16 -8.20 -7.94 -2.10
C VAL A 16 -7.56 -9.32 -2.20
N LEU A 17 -6.80 -9.61 -3.26
CA LEU A 17 -6.10 -10.90 -3.39
C LEU A 17 -5.07 -11.08 -2.27
N ILE A 18 -4.30 -10.04 -1.97
CA ILE A 18 -3.33 -10.05 -0.87
C ILE A 18 -4.04 -10.19 0.48
N SER A 19 -5.12 -9.46 0.72
CA SER A 19 -5.84 -9.55 2.00
C SER A 19 -6.44 -10.92 2.23
N ILE A 20 -7.02 -11.55 1.21
CA ILE A 20 -7.50 -12.94 1.28
C ILE A 20 -6.34 -13.88 1.62
N PHE A 21 -5.18 -13.74 0.95
CA PHE A 21 -4.01 -14.57 1.21
C PHE A 21 -3.49 -14.43 2.65
N ILE A 22 -3.35 -13.20 3.13
CA ILE A 22 -2.92 -12.91 4.51
C ILE A 22 -3.95 -13.41 5.53
N SER A 23 -5.24 -13.22 5.25
CA SER A 23 -6.32 -13.74 6.08
C SER A 23 -6.23 -15.26 6.19
N MET A 24 -6.01 -15.99 5.10
CA MET A 24 -5.84 -17.45 5.15
C MET A 24 -4.65 -17.91 6.02
N ILE A 25 -3.59 -17.12 6.13
CA ILE A 25 -2.41 -17.47 6.93
C ILE A 25 -2.61 -17.12 8.41
N PHE A 26 -3.23 -15.97 8.69
CA PHE A 26 -3.21 -15.35 10.02
C PHE A 26 -4.57 -15.30 10.73
N SER A 27 -5.69 -15.47 10.03
CA SER A 27 -7.01 -15.42 10.65
C SER A 27 -7.57 -16.83 10.84
N HIS A 28 -7.84 -17.17 12.09
CA HIS A 28 -8.45 -18.42 12.52
C HIS A 28 -9.96 -18.40 12.22
N HIS A 29 -10.33 -18.43 10.93
CA HIS A 29 -11.69 -18.63 10.38
C HIS A 29 -12.51 -17.38 10.01
N GLU A 30 -12.09 -16.15 10.33
CA GLU A 30 -12.81 -14.92 9.96
C GLU A 30 -12.03 -14.08 8.95
N TYR A 31 -12.70 -13.45 7.97
CA TYR A 31 -12.01 -12.62 6.99
C TYR A 31 -11.69 -11.24 7.58
N HIS A 32 -10.39 -10.90 7.60
CA HIS A 32 -9.91 -9.61 8.05
C HIS A 32 -9.23 -8.86 6.91
N PRO A 33 -9.77 -7.73 6.43
CA PRO A 33 -9.21 -6.98 5.30
C PRO A 33 -7.84 -6.35 5.61
N THR A 34 -7.53 -6.14 6.89
CA THR A 34 -6.21 -5.74 7.39
C THR A 34 -5.84 -6.58 8.60
N ASN A 35 -4.55 -6.74 8.85
CA ASN A 35 -4.04 -7.54 9.96
C ASN A 35 -4.46 -6.91 11.31
N PRO A 36 -5.32 -7.58 12.11
CA PRO A 36 -5.80 -7.05 13.38
C PRO A 36 -4.69 -6.89 14.44
N ILE A 37 -3.56 -7.59 14.28
CA ILE A 37 -2.41 -7.55 15.19
C ILE A 37 -1.53 -6.31 14.92
N SER A 38 -1.69 -5.66 13.78
CA SER A 38 -0.94 -4.43 13.48
C SER A 38 -1.44 -3.26 14.33
N THR A 39 -0.57 -2.33 14.72
CA THR A 39 -0.94 -1.16 15.54
C THR A 39 -2.10 -0.36 14.95
N ILE A 40 -2.11 -0.21 13.62
CA ILE A 40 -3.18 0.50 12.91
C ILE A 40 -4.42 -0.38 12.76
N GLY A 41 -4.24 -1.69 12.52
CA GLY A 41 -5.35 -2.65 12.46
C GLY A 41 -6.13 -2.69 13.77
N GLU A 42 -5.43 -2.82 14.91
CA GLU A 42 -6.05 -2.79 16.24
C GLU A 42 -6.86 -1.50 16.44
N TRP A 43 -6.29 -0.35 16.08
CA TRP A 43 -7.01 0.93 16.14
C TRP A 43 -8.25 0.94 15.23
N TYR A 44 -8.18 0.39 14.03
CA TYR A 44 -9.33 0.31 13.14
C TYR A 44 -10.45 -0.57 13.70
N TYR A 45 -10.12 -1.77 14.20
CA TYR A 45 -11.13 -2.68 14.77
C TYR A 45 -11.75 -2.18 16.07
N GLN A 46 -11.08 -1.26 16.79
CA GLN A 46 -11.66 -0.60 17.97
C GLN A 46 -12.62 0.55 17.63
N ASN A 47 -12.43 1.22 16.48
CA ASN A 47 -13.14 2.46 16.15
C ASN A 47 -14.15 2.33 15.01
N PHE A 48 -14.07 1.26 14.21
CA PHE A 48 -14.88 1.07 13.01
C PHE A 48 -15.45 -0.34 12.92
N THR A 49 -16.56 -0.47 12.18
CA THR A 49 -17.12 -1.79 11.85
C THR A 49 -16.33 -2.46 10.72
N GLU A 50 -16.41 -3.78 10.60
CA GLU A 50 -15.70 -4.54 9.56
C GLU A 50 -15.97 -4.02 8.13
N ALA A 51 -17.22 -3.65 7.84
CA ALA A 51 -17.59 -3.08 6.54
C ALA A 51 -16.92 -1.72 6.28
N GLN A 52 -16.80 -0.88 7.32
CA GLN A 52 -16.08 0.40 7.23
C GLN A 52 -14.58 0.17 7.03
N ILE A 53 -13.98 -0.78 7.74
CA ILE A 53 -12.56 -1.14 7.58
C ILE A 53 -12.30 -1.63 6.16
N MET A 54 -13.16 -2.50 5.64
CA MET A 54 -13.08 -2.96 4.25
C MET A 54 -13.14 -1.80 3.24
N LEU A 55 -14.05 -0.83 3.46
CA LEU A 55 -14.14 0.35 2.61
C LEU A 55 -12.87 1.22 2.66
N ILE A 56 -12.32 1.45 3.86
CA ILE A 56 -11.07 2.18 4.03
C ILE A 56 -9.93 1.45 3.29
N MET A 57 -9.81 0.13 3.46
CA MET A 57 -8.78 -0.67 2.78
C MET A 57 -8.93 -0.62 1.25
N MET A 58 -10.16 -0.72 0.74
CA MET A 58 -10.44 -0.61 -0.69
C MET A 58 -9.98 0.74 -1.26
N ILE A 59 -10.26 1.84 -0.55
CA ILE A 59 -9.81 3.18 -0.96
C ILE A 59 -8.29 3.25 -0.93
N LEU A 60 -7.64 2.76 0.13
CA LEU A 60 -6.18 2.76 0.24
C LEU A 60 -5.51 1.97 -0.89
N TRP A 61 -5.97 0.74 -1.15
CA TRP A 61 -5.42 -0.09 -2.23
C TRP A 61 -5.65 0.51 -3.61
N GLY A 62 -6.80 1.15 -3.83
CA GLY A 62 -7.07 1.86 -5.06
C GLY A 62 -6.16 3.09 -5.25
N ILE A 63 -5.90 3.87 -4.20
CA ILE A 63 -4.93 4.99 -4.23
C ILE A 63 -3.53 4.47 -4.54
N ILE A 64 -3.11 3.36 -3.92
CA ILE A 64 -1.84 2.69 -4.22
C ILE A 64 -1.78 2.29 -5.70
N GLY A 65 -2.84 1.72 -6.27
CA GLY A 65 -2.90 1.37 -7.68
C GLY A 65 -2.74 2.57 -8.62
N ILE A 66 -3.35 3.72 -8.28
CA ILE A 66 -3.15 4.99 -9.01
C ILE A 66 -1.68 5.46 -8.89
N LEU A 67 -1.11 5.36 -7.70
CA LEU A 67 0.29 5.74 -7.43
C LEU A 67 1.25 4.95 -8.33
N PHE A 68 1.11 3.63 -8.40
CA PHE A 68 1.95 2.79 -9.27
C PHE A 68 1.84 3.17 -10.75
N GLN A 69 0.64 3.51 -11.22
CA GLN A 69 0.47 4.01 -12.59
C GLN A 69 1.16 5.35 -12.84
N TRP A 70 1.13 6.26 -11.86
CA TRP A 70 1.85 7.53 -11.97
C TRP A 70 3.35 7.32 -11.93
N GLY A 71 3.83 6.42 -11.06
CA GLY A 71 5.22 6.01 -11.02
C GLY A 71 5.71 5.48 -12.37
N ALA A 72 4.91 4.66 -13.06
CA ALA A 72 5.25 4.14 -14.37
C ALA A 72 5.49 5.25 -15.42
N LYS A 73 4.72 6.36 -15.34
CA LYS A 73 4.87 7.50 -16.27
C LYS A 73 6.19 8.25 -16.12
N ILE A 74 6.87 8.14 -14.97
CA ILE A 74 8.19 8.76 -14.77
C ILE A 74 9.19 8.25 -15.82
N PHE A 75 9.01 7.02 -16.32
CA PHE A 75 9.87 6.45 -17.34
C PHE A 75 9.56 6.92 -18.77
N GLU A 76 8.36 7.46 -19.02
CA GLU A 76 7.87 7.83 -20.36
C GLU A 76 8.29 9.24 -20.79
N TYR A 77 8.46 10.19 -19.87
CA TYR A 77 8.55 11.62 -20.19
C TYR A 77 9.93 12.28 -20.04
N GLU A 78 10.96 11.58 -19.55
CA GLU A 78 12.22 12.23 -19.18
C GLU A 78 13.41 11.78 -20.02
N ASP A 79 14.07 12.65 -20.78
CA ASP A 79 15.26 12.34 -21.61
C ASP A 79 16.55 12.01 -20.82
N THR A 80 16.46 11.86 -19.49
CA THR A 80 17.60 11.60 -18.61
C THR A 80 18.09 10.14 -18.64
N SER A 81 19.29 9.89 -18.12
CA SER A 81 19.87 8.55 -18.02
C SER A 81 18.99 7.57 -17.22
N LEU A 82 19.02 6.30 -17.60
CA LEU A 82 18.19 5.24 -17.01
C LEU A 82 18.32 5.19 -15.46
N THR A 83 19.54 5.33 -14.95
CA THR A 83 19.82 5.31 -13.50
C THR A 83 19.16 6.47 -12.75
N LYS A 84 19.08 7.66 -13.35
CA LYS A 84 18.43 8.82 -12.72
C LYS A 84 16.90 8.67 -12.71
N ARG A 85 16.33 7.99 -13.71
CA ARG A 85 14.90 7.68 -13.76
C ARG A 85 14.50 6.66 -12.70
N THR A 86 15.25 5.55 -12.58
CA THR A 86 14.97 4.53 -11.57
C THR A 86 15.11 5.07 -10.16
N LEU A 87 16.13 5.89 -9.89
CA LEU A 87 16.29 6.52 -8.58
C LEU A 87 15.10 7.41 -8.22
N ARG A 88 14.66 8.29 -9.13
CA ARG A 88 13.50 9.16 -8.89
C ARG A 88 12.20 8.38 -8.75
N HIS A 89 11.98 7.38 -9.60
CA HIS A 89 10.84 6.49 -9.48
C HIS A 89 10.83 5.80 -8.12
N PHE A 90 11.96 5.22 -7.71
CA PHE A 90 12.07 4.53 -6.43
C PHE A 90 11.88 5.49 -5.25
N SER A 91 12.50 6.68 -5.26
CA SER A 91 12.30 7.68 -4.22
C SER A 91 10.85 8.16 -4.13
N PHE A 92 10.21 8.45 -5.27
CA PHE A 92 8.80 8.86 -5.32
C PHE A 92 7.88 7.76 -4.78
N MET A 93 8.07 6.53 -5.26
CA MET A 93 7.31 5.37 -4.80
C MET A 93 7.57 5.11 -3.32
N PHE A 94 8.81 5.15 -2.86
CA PHE A 94 9.16 4.94 -1.46
C PHE A 94 8.47 5.97 -0.54
N LEU A 95 8.55 7.26 -0.86
CA LEU A 95 7.98 8.32 -0.02
C LEU A 95 6.45 8.28 0.07
N LEU A 96 5.77 7.83 -1.00
CA LEU A 96 4.31 7.87 -1.07
C LEU A 96 3.64 6.52 -0.78
N PHE A 97 4.23 5.42 -1.26
CA PHE A 97 3.72 4.08 -1.00
C PHE A 97 3.84 3.72 0.47
N LEU A 98 4.96 4.09 1.09
CA LEU A 98 5.21 3.71 2.46
C LEU A 98 4.14 4.22 3.44
N PRO A 99 3.77 5.52 3.47
CA PRO A 99 2.76 5.98 4.43
C PRO A 99 1.41 5.30 4.19
N LEU A 100 1.08 5.03 2.93
CA LEU A 100 -0.12 4.26 2.57
C LEU A 100 -0.04 2.81 3.04
N ALA A 101 1.13 2.16 2.93
CA ALA A 101 1.36 0.79 3.38
C ALA A 101 1.36 0.67 4.91
N CYS A 102 1.86 1.69 5.62
CA CYS A 102 1.67 1.82 7.06
C CYS A 102 0.18 1.93 7.40
N LEU A 103 -0.56 2.84 6.75
CA LEU A 103 -2.02 3.01 6.94
C LEU A 103 -2.84 1.76 6.61
N ALA A 104 -2.35 0.91 5.70
CA ALA A 104 -2.95 -0.38 5.39
C ALA A 104 -2.65 -1.47 6.44
N GLY A 105 -1.82 -1.17 7.45
CA GLY A 105 -1.42 -2.11 8.50
C GLY A 105 -0.37 -3.13 8.06
N TRP A 106 0.29 -2.93 6.91
CA TRP A 106 1.28 -3.87 6.37
C TRP A 106 2.66 -3.72 7.02
N PHE A 107 3.00 -2.51 7.47
CA PHE A 107 4.28 -2.23 8.13
C PHE A 107 4.06 -1.75 9.57
N PRO A 108 4.86 -2.23 10.54
CA PRO A 108 4.80 -1.72 11.90
C PRO A 108 5.27 -0.26 11.92
N LEU A 109 4.51 0.62 12.57
CA LEU A 109 4.85 2.04 12.77
C LEU A 109 6.09 2.26 13.66
N LYS A 110 6.83 1.21 14.00
CA LYS A 110 8.05 1.31 14.78
C LYS A 110 9.10 2.06 13.95
N ILE A 111 9.39 3.30 14.32
CA ILE A 111 10.41 4.17 13.70
C ILE A 111 11.78 3.48 13.62
N THR A 112 12.04 2.48 14.48
CA THR A 112 13.23 1.62 14.39
C THR A 112 13.34 0.83 13.08
N ALA A 113 12.23 0.38 12.48
CA ALA A 113 12.24 -0.26 11.17
C ALA A 113 12.57 0.74 10.05
N PHE A 114 12.15 1.98 10.23
CA PHE A 114 12.47 3.11 9.36
C PHE A 114 13.96 3.45 9.34
N VAL A 115 14.55 3.54 10.52
CA VAL A 115 15.98 3.81 10.70
C VAL A 115 16.82 2.63 10.18
N PHE A 116 16.39 1.38 10.40
CA PHE A 116 17.03 0.21 9.80
C PHE A 116 16.97 0.27 8.27
N PHE A 117 15.82 0.53 7.67
CA PHE A 117 15.68 0.58 6.21
C PHE A 117 16.55 1.68 5.56
N CYS A 118 16.65 2.86 6.18
CA CYS A 118 17.54 3.93 5.71
C CYS A 118 19.02 3.69 6.01
N HIS A 119 19.37 2.83 6.96
CA HIS A 119 20.78 2.53 7.30
C HIS A 119 21.43 1.54 6.31
N TYR A 120 20.65 0.66 5.69
CA TYR A 120 21.13 -0.38 4.77
C TYR A 120 20.97 -0.02 3.28
N LEU A 121 20.66 1.23 2.97
CA LEU A 121 20.46 1.77 1.62
C LEU A 121 21.54 2.82 1.33
#